data_AF-X1AZF4-F1
#
_entry.id   AF-X1AZF4-F1
#
_cell.length_a   1.000
_cell.length_b   1.000
_cell.length_c   1.000
_cell.angle_alpha   90.00
_cell.angle_beta   90.00
_cell.angle_gamma   90.00
#
_symmetry.space_group_name_H-M   'P 1'
#
loop_
_entity.id
_entity.type
_entity.pdbx_description
1 polymer ?
#
loop_
_entity_poly.entity_id
_entity_poly.type
_entity_poly.pdbx_seq_one_letter_code
_entity_poly.pdbx_strand_id
1 'polypeptide(L)'
;MNYSDFFPYEQFRQDQENIIIQIEKASADKKNSLLSAPNGTGKTIIALSALLPLALKNNLKIIYLCRTHSQNTRIIKELTKISKFLVKNNLNIKVNGLSIRGRNEMCLNEILLSLKLKPRESMAVCGDLRKNKSCKYFLNLLKKKDTHDNLINIAPDLLNKPVDAEELIHFCREKKLCPYFLSKFLLREMKLIICNYQWIFNPFIRQNFLQFIDNEKQ
;
A
#
# COMPACT_ATOMS: atom_id res chain seq x y z
N MET A 1 1.14 -22.50 -4.27
CA MET A 1 0.98 -21.10 -4.69
C MET A 1 1.84 -20.91 -5.90
N ASN A 2 1.21 -20.89 -7.07
CA ASN A 2 1.85 -20.66 -8.37
C ASN A 2 1.33 -19.34 -8.95
N TYR A 3 2.01 -18.78 -9.96
CA TYR A 3 1.57 -17.53 -10.59
C TYR A 3 0.14 -17.59 -11.14
N SER A 4 -0.30 -18.76 -11.59
CA SER A 4 -1.66 -19.02 -12.12
C SER A 4 -2.74 -18.77 -11.09
N ASP A 5 -2.47 -19.05 -9.80
CA ASP A 5 -3.42 -18.81 -8.70
C ASP A 5 -3.72 -17.31 -8.55
N PHE A 6 -2.80 -16.45 -9.00
CA PHE A 6 -2.89 -15.00 -8.89
C PHE A 6 -3.19 -14.32 -10.24
N PHE A 7 -3.65 -15.06 -11.24
CA PHE A 7 -3.99 -14.52 -12.56
C PHE A 7 -5.53 -14.56 -12.77
N PRO A 8 -6.24 -13.43 -12.60
CA PRO A 8 -7.70 -13.40 -12.49
C PRO A 8 -8.42 -13.33 -13.86
N TYR A 9 -7.72 -13.61 -14.95
CA TYR A 9 -8.26 -13.57 -16.30
C TYR A 9 -8.30 -14.99 -16.87
N GLU A 10 -9.27 -15.25 -17.75
CA GLU A 10 -9.53 -16.60 -18.28
C GLU A 10 -8.35 -17.20 -19.05
N GLN A 11 -7.60 -16.37 -19.76
CA GLN A 11 -6.46 -16.79 -20.57
C GLN A 11 -5.35 -15.74 -20.58
N PHE A 12 -4.12 -16.22 -20.70
CA PHE A 12 -2.96 -15.37 -20.95
C PHE A 12 -3.04 -14.81 -22.37
N ARG A 13 -2.66 -13.54 -22.53
CA ARG A 13 -2.34 -12.98 -23.84
C ARG A 13 -0.96 -13.45 -24.28
N GLN A 14 -0.65 -13.27 -25.56
CA GLN A 14 0.64 -13.61 -26.12
C GLN A 14 1.80 -13.10 -25.24
N ASP A 15 2.74 -14.01 -24.97
CA ASP A 15 3.95 -13.84 -24.14
C ASP A 15 3.76 -13.50 -22.66
N GLN A 16 2.53 -13.25 -22.18
CA GLN A 16 2.32 -12.86 -20.77
C GLN A 16 2.83 -13.93 -19.80
N GLU A 17 2.49 -15.20 -20.06
CA GLU A 17 2.90 -16.31 -19.19
C GLU A 17 4.42 -16.47 -19.17
N ASN A 18 5.06 -16.45 -20.34
CA ASN A 18 6.52 -16.51 -20.46
C ASN A 18 7.20 -15.37 -19.67
N ILE A 19 6.66 -14.15 -19.77
CA ILE A 19 7.19 -12.99 -19.02
C ILE A 19 7.02 -13.19 -17.51
N ILE A 20 5.86 -13.68 -17.06
CA ILE A 20 5.60 -13.97 -15.64
C ILE A 20 6.64 -14.96 -15.10
N ILE A 21 6.85 -16.08 -15.80
CA ILE A 21 7.82 -17.12 -15.42
C ILE A 21 9.24 -16.54 -15.34
N GLN A 22 9.64 -15.71 -16.31
CA GLN A 22 10.96 -15.07 -16.31
C GLN A 22 11.14 -14.11 -15.12
N ILE A 23 10.13 -13.29 -14.82
CA ILE A 23 10.17 -12.36 -13.67
C ILE A 23 10.22 -13.14 -12.36
N GLU A 24 9.41 -14.19 -12.21
CA GLU A 24 9.40 -15.04 -11.02
C GLU A 24 10.78 -15.68 -10.80
N LYS A 25 11.36 -16.30 -11.83
CA LYS A 25 12.69 -16.93 -11.76
C LYS A 25 13.79 -15.93 -11.40
N ALA A 26 13.83 -14.79 -12.08
CA ALA A 26 14.83 -13.75 -11.79
C ALA A 26 14.68 -13.21 -10.36
N SER A 27 13.44 -13.03 -9.89
CA SER A 27 13.17 -12.54 -8.53
C SER A 27 13.55 -13.56 -7.47
N ALA A 28 13.31 -14.86 -7.72
CA ALA A 28 13.77 -15.95 -6.85
C ALA A 28 15.31 -15.99 -6.75
N ASP A 29 16.00 -15.74 -7.86
CA ASP A 29 17.47 -15.63 -7.93
C ASP A 29 18.01 -14.29 -7.38
N LYS A 30 17.16 -13.40 -6.85
CA LYS A 30 17.52 -12.05 -6.39
C LYS A 30 18.19 -11.19 -7.49
N LYS A 31 17.79 -11.36 -8.74
CA LYS A 31 18.26 -10.59 -9.90
C LYS A 31 17.26 -9.50 -10.29
N ASN A 32 17.75 -8.52 -11.05
CA ASN A 32 16.91 -7.46 -11.60
C ASN A 32 16.28 -7.90 -12.93
N SER A 33 15.00 -7.58 -13.11
CA SER A 33 14.27 -7.78 -14.36
C SER A 33 13.94 -6.45 -15.02
N LEU A 34 14.24 -6.32 -16.32
CA LEU A 34 13.82 -5.18 -17.14
C LEU A 34 12.78 -5.65 -18.17
N LEU A 35 11.55 -5.20 -18.01
CA LEU A 35 10.45 -5.51 -18.93
C LEU A 35 10.15 -4.32 -19.84
N SER A 36 10.37 -4.48 -21.14
CA SER A 36 9.84 -3.58 -22.16
C SER A 36 8.54 -4.17 -22.71
N ALA A 37 7.43 -3.45 -22.55
CA ALA A 37 6.12 -3.87 -23.03
C ALA A 37 5.31 -2.65 -23.48
N PRO A 38 4.45 -2.75 -24.50
CA PRO A 38 3.53 -1.66 -24.87
C PRO A 38 2.39 -1.49 -23.86
N ASN A 39 1.62 -0.42 -24.00
CA ASN A 39 0.42 -0.23 -23.19
C ASN A 39 -0.61 -1.31 -23.52
N GLY A 40 -1.40 -1.72 -22.53
CA GLY A 40 -2.38 -2.79 -22.72
C GLY A 40 -1.83 -4.22 -22.56
N THR A 41 -0.51 -4.44 -22.49
CA THR A 41 0.08 -5.78 -22.25
C THR A 41 -0.24 -6.36 -20.87
N GLY A 42 -0.87 -5.59 -19.96
CA GLY A 42 -1.16 -6.08 -18.62
C GLY A 42 0.06 -6.09 -17.70
N LYS A 43 0.99 -5.14 -17.87
CA LYS A 43 2.22 -5.03 -17.05
C LYS A 43 1.96 -5.18 -15.54
N THR A 44 0.88 -4.58 -15.06
CA THR A 44 0.48 -4.67 -13.65
C THR A 44 0.12 -6.09 -13.25
N ILE A 45 -0.72 -6.78 -14.03
CA ILE A 45 -1.12 -8.15 -13.68
C ILE A 45 0.06 -9.11 -13.81
N ILE A 46 0.88 -8.97 -14.86
CA ILE A 46 2.13 -9.72 -15.03
C ILE A 46 3.00 -9.61 -13.76
N ALA A 47 3.28 -8.38 -13.32
CA ALA A 47 4.12 -8.16 -12.15
C ALA A 47 3.50 -8.72 -10.86
N LEU A 48 2.20 -8.50 -10.64
CA LEU A 48 1.52 -8.99 -9.44
C LEU A 48 1.46 -10.53 -9.41
N SER A 49 1.07 -11.18 -10.52
CA SER A 49 0.99 -12.64 -10.60
C SER A 49 2.36 -13.30 -10.45
N ALA A 50 3.44 -12.67 -10.95
CA ALA A 50 4.80 -13.18 -10.76
C ALA A 50 5.32 -13.01 -9.33
N LEU A 51 5.01 -11.90 -8.66
CA LEU A 51 5.67 -11.52 -7.40
C LEU A 51 4.87 -11.89 -6.14
N LEU A 52 3.54 -11.93 -6.19
CA LEU A 52 2.71 -12.26 -5.02
C LEU A 52 2.98 -13.68 -4.47
N PRO A 53 3.09 -14.75 -5.29
CA PRO A 53 3.42 -16.09 -4.78
C PRO A 53 4.75 -16.09 -4.02
N LEU A 54 5.78 -15.48 -4.61
CA LEU A 54 7.11 -15.38 -4.03
C LEU A 54 7.10 -14.59 -2.72
N ALA A 55 6.42 -13.45 -2.71
CA ALA A 55 6.34 -12.59 -1.53
C ALA A 55 5.60 -13.26 -0.37
N LEU A 56 4.51 -13.97 -0.65
CA LEU A 56 3.77 -14.70 0.37
C LEU A 56 4.57 -15.88 0.91
N LYS A 57 5.19 -16.69 0.03
CA LYS A 57 5.99 -17.86 0.42
C LYS A 57 7.20 -17.48 1.28
N ASN A 58 7.87 -16.39 0.94
CA ASN A 58 9.09 -15.96 1.61
C ASN A 58 8.85 -14.86 2.67
N ASN A 59 7.59 -14.60 3.02
CA ASN A 59 7.20 -13.54 3.96
C ASN A 59 7.79 -12.14 3.63
N LEU A 60 7.93 -11.83 2.34
CA LEU A 60 8.42 -10.55 1.85
C LEU A 60 7.28 -9.53 1.68
N LYS A 61 7.67 -8.27 1.49
CA LYS A 61 6.77 -7.18 1.10
C LYS A 61 7.11 -6.71 -0.31
N ILE A 62 6.09 -6.33 -1.06
CA ILE A 62 6.23 -5.74 -2.39
C ILE A 62 5.98 -4.24 -2.26
N ILE A 63 6.95 -3.41 -2.66
CA ILE A 63 6.78 -1.97 -2.79
C ILE A 63 6.58 -1.65 -4.27
N TYR A 64 5.36 -1.29 -4.65
CA TYR A 64 5.02 -0.93 -6.02
C TYR A 64 5.09 0.60 -6.18
N LEU A 65 6.04 1.06 -7.00
CA LEU A 65 6.24 2.48 -7.26
C LEU A 65 5.51 2.96 -8.51
N CYS A 66 4.88 4.12 -8.41
CA CYS A 66 4.12 4.75 -9.49
C CYS A 66 4.44 6.25 -9.62
N ARG A 67 4.06 6.83 -10.75
CA ARG A 67 4.19 8.27 -10.97
C ARG A 67 3.01 9.04 -10.40
N THR A 68 1.79 8.54 -10.56
CA THR A 68 0.55 9.26 -10.24
C THR A 68 -0.37 8.47 -9.32
N HIS A 69 -1.22 9.16 -8.56
CA HIS A 69 -2.23 8.50 -7.73
C HIS A 69 -3.25 7.70 -8.55
N SER A 70 -3.58 8.15 -9.76
CA SER A 70 -4.44 7.39 -10.68
C SER A 70 -3.83 6.05 -11.09
N GLN A 71 -2.50 5.95 -11.20
CA GLN A 71 -1.82 4.67 -11.39
C GLN A 71 -1.90 3.79 -10.13
N ASN A 72 -1.72 4.36 -8.94
CA ASN A 72 -1.88 3.62 -7.69
C ASN A 72 -3.27 2.96 -7.60
N THR A 73 -4.33 3.73 -7.90
CA THR A 73 -5.71 3.23 -7.88
C THR A 73 -5.94 2.13 -8.91
N ARG A 74 -5.32 2.19 -10.09
CA ARG A 74 -5.39 1.09 -11.08
C ARG A 74 -4.78 -0.19 -10.54
N ILE A 75 -3.68 -0.12 -9.80
CA ILE A 75 -3.04 -1.30 -9.20
C ILE A 75 -3.91 -1.88 -8.10
N ILE A 76 -4.51 -1.05 -7.24
CA ILE A 76 -5.48 -1.52 -6.25
C ILE A 76 -6.61 -2.28 -6.95
N LYS A 77 -7.16 -1.76 -8.05
CA LYS A 77 -8.21 -2.46 -8.81
C LYS A 77 -7.76 -3.82 -9.34
N GLU A 78 -6.54 -3.94 -9.86
CA GLU A 78 -5.98 -5.24 -10.29
C GLU A 78 -5.78 -6.20 -9.11
N LEU A 79 -5.24 -5.73 -7.99
CA LEU A 79 -5.11 -6.53 -6.78
C LEU A 79 -6.47 -6.98 -6.23
N THR A 80 -7.51 -6.14 -6.33
CA THR A 80 -8.89 -6.50 -5.96
C THR A 80 -9.45 -7.60 -6.87
N LYS A 81 -9.13 -7.61 -8.17
CA LYS A 81 -9.50 -8.71 -9.06
C LYS A 81 -8.84 -10.02 -8.63
N ILE A 82 -7.54 -9.98 -8.31
CA ILE A 82 -6.80 -11.14 -7.78
C ILE A 82 -7.45 -11.64 -6.48
N SER A 83 -7.70 -10.74 -5.52
CA SER A 83 -8.34 -11.08 -4.25
C SER A 83 -9.70 -11.77 -4.43
N LYS A 84 -10.55 -11.24 -5.31
CA LYS A 84 -11.85 -11.85 -5.64
C LYS A 84 -11.70 -13.20 -6.34
N PHE A 85 -10.72 -13.33 -7.22
CA PHE A 85 -10.45 -14.58 -7.94
C PHE A 85 -9.99 -15.69 -6.98
N LEU A 86 -9.11 -15.39 -6.03
CA LEU A 86 -8.69 -16.34 -4.99
C LEU A 86 -9.88 -16.85 -4.17
N VAL A 87 -10.76 -15.93 -3.73
CA VAL A 87 -11.98 -16.29 -2.99
C VAL A 87 -12.92 -17.14 -3.86
N LYS A 88 -13.16 -16.76 -5.11
CA LYS A 88 -14.04 -17.50 -6.04
C LYS A 88 -13.57 -18.94 -6.28
N ASN A 89 -12.25 -19.17 -6.30
CA ASN A 89 -11.67 -20.50 -6.50
C ASN A 89 -11.43 -21.27 -5.18
N ASN A 90 -12.01 -20.81 -4.07
CA ASN A 90 -11.86 -21.42 -2.74
C ASN A 90 -10.40 -21.60 -2.30
N LEU A 91 -9.51 -20.73 -2.78
CA LEU A 91 -8.12 -20.71 -2.34
C LEU A 91 -8.05 -19.94 -1.02
N ASN A 92 -7.60 -20.61 0.05
CA ASN A 92 -7.43 -20.00 1.37
C ASN A 92 -6.17 -19.10 1.43
N ILE A 93 -6.05 -18.18 0.47
CA ILE A 93 -4.94 -17.25 0.31
C ILE A 93 -5.50 -15.84 0.43
N LYS A 94 -5.01 -15.09 1.42
CA LYS A 94 -5.37 -13.69 1.60
C LYS A 94 -4.30 -12.79 1.00
N VAL A 95 -4.74 -11.84 0.17
CA VAL A 95 -3.89 -10.77 -0.35
C VAL A 95 -4.41 -9.43 0.15
N ASN A 96 -3.50 -8.66 0.73
CA ASN A 96 -3.78 -7.30 1.17
C ASN A 96 -2.80 -6.32 0.53
N GLY A 97 -3.23 -5.07 0.47
CA GLY A 97 -2.36 -4.03 -0.04
C GLY A 97 -2.94 -2.65 0.19
N LEU A 98 -2.06 -1.67 0.36
CA LEU A 98 -2.45 -0.31 0.66
C LEU A 98 -1.79 0.67 -0.29
N SER A 99 -2.60 1.51 -0.92
CA SER A 99 -2.14 2.70 -1.61
C SER A 99 -1.97 3.84 -0.59
N ILE A 100 -0.82 4.49 -0.60
CA ILE A 100 -0.54 5.66 0.25
C ILE A 100 -0.26 6.90 -0.59
N ARG A 101 -0.66 8.07 -0.05
CA ARG A 101 -0.40 9.39 -0.63
C ARG A 101 0.34 10.27 0.38
N GLY A 102 0.75 11.46 -0.05
CA GLY A 102 1.41 12.42 0.81
C GLY A 102 0.49 12.94 1.92
N ARG A 103 1.07 13.69 2.86
CA ARG A 103 0.33 14.27 3.98
C ARG A 103 -0.76 15.23 3.52
N ASN A 104 -0.46 16.05 2.52
CA ASN A 104 -1.37 17.06 1.99
C ASN A 104 -2.64 16.43 1.40
N GLU A 105 -2.50 15.24 0.82
CA GLU A 105 -3.57 14.51 0.15
C GLU A 105 -4.37 13.61 1.10
N MET A 106 -3.86 13.37 2.32
CA MET A 106 -4.49 12.49 3.32
C MET A 106 -4.95 13.22 4.59
N CYS A 107 -4.64 14.51 4.74
CA CYS A 107 -4.98 15.24 5.96
C CYS A 107 -6.48 15.56 6.03
N LEU A 108 -7.06 15.47 7.22
CA LEU A 108 -8.42 15.92 7.51
C LEU A 108 -8.45 17.18 8.41
N ASN A 109 -7.28 17.65 8.85
CA ASN A 109 -7.21 18.81 9.75
C ASN A 109 -7.40 20.11 8.95
N GLU A 110 -8.47 20.84 9.27
CA GLU A 110 -8.87 22.07 8.57
C GLU A 110 -7.77 23.15 8.57
N ILE A 111 -7.01 23.30 9.66
CA ILE A 111 -5.91 24.28 9.74
C ILE A 111 -4.84 23.94 8.70
N LEU A 112 -4.46 22.67 8.59
CA LEU A 112 -3.43 22.27 7.62
C LEU A 112 -3.95 22.37 6.18
N LEU A 113 -5.22 22.01 5.96
CA LEU A 113 -5.86 22.08 4.63
C LEU A 113 -6.03 23.52 4.14
N SER A 114 -6.34 24.48 5.02
CA SER A 114 -6.56 25.87 4.64
C SER A 114 -5.27 26.59 4.24
N LEU A 115 -4.13 26.21 4.84
CA LEU A 115 -2.84 26.85 4.58
C LEU A 115 -2.21 26.49 3.22
N LYS A 116 -2.68 25.42 2.56
CA LYS A 116 -2.21 24.97 1.22
C LYS A 116 -0.67 24.91 1.09
N LEU A 117 0.00 24.52 2.16
CA LEU A 117 1.46 24.53 2.27
C LEU A 117 2.13 23.49 1.39
N LYS A 118 3.43 23.68 1.11
CA LYS A 118 4.23 22.63 0.46
C LYS A 118 4.44 21.45 1.42
N PRO A 119 4.71 20.23 0.92
CA PRO A 119 4.83 19.04 1.77
C PRO A 119 5.77 19.14 2.98
N ARG A 120 6.89 19.88 2.84
CA ARG A 120 7.86 20.11 3.93
C ARG A 120 7.30 21.00 5.03
N GLU A 121 6.63 22.09 4.66
CA GLU A 121 5.99 23.03 5.60
C GLU A 121 4.78 22.37 6.28
N SER A 122 3.96 21.64 5.52
CA SER A 122 2.88 20.80 6.06
C SER A 122 3.39 19.80 7.10
N MET A 123 4.62 19.28 6.94
CA MET A 123 5.23 18.39 7.92
C MET A 123 5.55 19.10 9.23
N ALA A 124 6.14 20.29 9.17
CA ALA A 124 6.48 21.09 10.35
C ALA A 124 5.20 21.47 11.13
N VAL A 125 4.21 22.06 10.44
CA VAL A 125 2.93 22.44 11.06
C VAL A 125 2.19 21.22 11.64
N CYS A 126 2.19 20.09 10.93
CA CYS A 126 1.63 18.85 11.47
C CYS A 126 2.39 18.36 12.70
N GLY A 127 3.70 18.57 12.77
CA GLY A 127 4.52 18.35 13.96
C GLY A 127 4.03 19.19 15.14
N ASP A 128 3.91 20.49 14.95
CA ASP A 128 3.50 21.44 15.99
C ASP A 128 2.07 21.17 16.48
N LEU A 129 1.12 20.97 15.57
CA LEU A 129 -0.27 20.61 15.90
C LEU A 129 -0.36 19.32 16.72
N ARG A 130 0.56 18.36 16.52
CA ARG A 130 0.60 17.13 17.34
C ARG A 130 1.26 17.39 18.68
N LYS A 131 2.39 18.10 18.72
CA LYS A 131 3.12 18.45 19.96
C LYS A 131 2.23 19.23 20.92
N ASN A 132 1.47 20.20 20.39
CA ASN A 132 0.55 21.04 21.15
C ASN A 132 -0.83 20.40 21.38
N LYS A 133 -1.01 19.12 21.02
CA LYS A 133 -2.27 18.38 21.18
C LYS A 133 -3.48 19.07 20.50
N SER A 134 -3.24 19.79 19.41
CA SER A 134 -4.28 20.51 18.64
C SER A 134 -4.85 19.69 17.48
N CYS A 135 -4.23 18.56 17.12
CA CYS A 135 -4.73 17.67 16.08
C CYS A 135 -5.71 16.61 16.62
N LYS A 136 -7.02 16.92 16.60
CA LYS A 136 -8.10 16.00 17.06
C LYS A 136 -8.01 14.59 16.46
N TYR A 137 -7.76 14.50 15.15
CA TYR A 137 -7.67 13.22 14.42
C TYR A 137 -6.51 12.34 14.89
N PHE A 138 -5.35 12.95 15.17
CA PHE A 138 -4.18 12.21 15.64
C PHE A 138 -4.36 11.78 17.10
N LEU A 139 -4.90 12.65 17.95
CA LEU A 139 -5.20 12.31 19.34
C LEU A 139 -6.21 11.18 19.45
N ASN A 140 -7.28 11.20 18.66
CA ASN A 140 -8.27 10.12 18.61
C ASN A 140 -7.63 8.79 18.18
N LEU A 141 -6.69 8.84 17.22
CA LEU A 141 -5.95 7.66 16.80
C LEU A 141 -5.07 7.08 17.92
N LEU A 142 -4.35 7.93 18.66
CA LEU A 142 -3.56 7.49 19.81
C LEU A 142 -4.44 6.89 20.90
N LYS A 143 -5.52 7.57 21.31
CA LYS A 143 -6.47 7.05 22.29
C LYS A 143 -7.00 5.67 21.90
N LYS A 144 -7.40 5.48 20.64
CA LYS A 144 -7.89 4.18 20.17
C LYS A 144 -6.80 3.11 20.15
N LYS A 145 -5.57 3.48 19.78
CA LYS A 145 -4.43 2.57 19.82
C LYS A 145 -4.20 2.05 21.23
N ASP A 146 -4.23 2.94 22.23
CA ASP A 146 -4.01 2.59 23.63
C ASP A 146 -5.15 1.73 24.20
N THR A 147 -6.40 1.93 23.75
CA THR A 147 -7.54 1.11 24.21
C THR A 147 -7.58 -0.30 23.59
N HIS A 148 -7.06 -0.48 22.38
CA HIS A 148 -7.28 -1.73 21.63
C HIS A 148 -6.09 -2.69 21.65
N ASP A 149 -5.02 -2.39 22.42
CA ASP A 149 -3.70 -3.06 22.49
C ASP A 149 -2.96 -3.25 21.16
N ASN A 150 -3.67 -3.20 20.03
CA ASN A 150 -3.15 -3.42 18.69
C ASN A 150 -3.94 -2.61 17.65
N LEU A 151 -3.20 -1.94 16.75
CA LEU A 151 -3.73 -1.15 15.64
C LEU A 151 -4.58 -1.99 14.67
N ILE A 152 -4.33 -3.30 14.63
CA ILE A 152 -5.11 -4.29 13.88
C ILE A 152 -6.60 -4.24 14.25
N ASN A 153 -6.90 -4.03 15.52
CA ASN A 153 -8.28 -4.02 16.03
C ASN A 153 -9.03 -2.73 15.68
N ILE A 154 -8.32 -1.66 15.28
CA ILE A 154 -8.96 -0.42 14.85
C ILE A 154 -9.66 -0.60 13.51
N ALA A 155 -9.09 -1.43 12.63
CA ALA A 155 -9.55 -1.60 11.25
C ALA A 155 -9.24 -3.01 10.69
N PRO A 156 -9.79 -4.08 11.30
CA PRO A 156 -9.51 -5.46 10.87
C PRO A 156 -9.92 -5.71 9.41
N ASP A 157 -10.98 -5.05 8.95
CA ASP A 157 -11.47 -5.16 7.57
C ASP A 157 -10.48 -4.60 6.56
N LEU A 158 -9.69 -3.58 6.91
CA LEU A 158 -8.71 -2.97 6.02
C LEU A 158 -7.48 -3.87 5.81
N LEU A 159 -7.19 -4.75 6.76
CA LEU A 159 -6.02 -5.64 6.71
C LEU A 159 -6.23 -6.87 5.84
N ASN A 160 -7.47 -7.21 5.56
CA ASN A 160 -7.84 -8.43 4.83
C ASN A 160 -8.23 -8.16 3.36
N LYS A 161 -8.02 -6.94 2.86
CA LYS A 161 -8.35 -6.57 1.48
C LYS A 161 -7.37 -5.56 0.88
N PRO A 162 -7.40 -5.36 -0.45
CA PRO A 162 -6.77 -4.23 -1.10
C PRO A 162 -7.53 -2.94 -0.76
N VAL A 163 -6.82 -1.88 -0.39
CA VAL A 163 -7.38 -0.60 0.08
C VAL A 163 -6.75 0.56 -0.68
N ASP A 164 -7.58 1.38 -1.34
CA ASP A 164 -7.11 2.65 -1.91
C ASP A 164 -6.96 3.72 -0.82
N ALA A 165 -6.08 4.68 -1.04
CA ALA A 165 -5.90 5.81 -0.13
C ALA A 165 -7.22 6.58 0.10
N GLU A 166 -8.06 6.72 -0.93
CA GLU A 166 -9.35 7.42 -0.82
C GLU A 166 -10.31 6.68 0.12
N GLU A 167 -10.36 5.35 0.01
CA GLU A 167 -11.16 4.49 0.88
C GLU A 167 -10.71 4.62 2.35
N LEU A 168 -9.39 4.64 2.58
CA LEU A 168 -8.83 4.84 3.91
C LEU A 168 -9.16 6.24 4.47
N ILE A 169 -9.09 7.29 3.64
CA ILE A 169 -9.46 8.66 4.02
C ILE A 169 -10.93 8.72 4.43
N HIS A 170 -11.82 8.11 3.65
CA HIS A 170 -13.25 8.04 3.95
C HIS A 170 -13.51 7.32 5.28
N PHE A 171 -12.94 6.11 5.46
CA PHE A 171 -13.02 5.37 6.72
C PHE A 171 -12.58 6.21 7.93
N CYS A 172 -11.46 6.92 7.79
CA CYS A 172 -10.92 7.75 8.86
C CYS A 172 -11.76 9.00 9.14
N ARG A 173 -12.44 9.55 8.12
CA ARG A 173 -13.36 10.69 8.29
C ARG A 173 -14.52 10.30 9.20
N GLU A 174 -15.18 9.20 8.89
CA GLU A 174 -16.30 8.66 9.67
C GLU A 174 -15.89 8.34 11.12
N LYS A 175 -14.71 7.73 11.29
CA LYS A 175 -14.19 7.36 12.61
C LYS A 175 -13.44 8.49 13.33
N LYS A 176 -13.33 9.68 12.73
CA LYS A 176 -12.55 10.84 13.24
C LYS A 176 -11.09 10.49 13.59
N LEU A 177 -10.44 9.68 12.75
CA LEU A 177 -9.04 9.25 12.88
C LEU A 177 -8.12 9.97 11.89
N CYS A 178 -6.81 9.99 12.16
CA CYS A 178 -5.83 10.56 11.24
C CYS A 178 -5.50 9.57 10.11
N PRO A 179 -5.87 9.82 8.84
CA PRO A 179 -5.63 8.87 7.76
C PRO A 179 -4.14 8.71 7.46
N TYR A 180 -3.38 9.81 7.50
CA TYR A 180 -1.94 9.79 7.24
C TYR A 180 -1.20 8.85 8.21
N PHE A 181 -1.40 9.00 9.53
CA PHE A 181 -0.72 8.15 10.51
C PHE A 181 -1.31 6.74 10.59
N LEU A 182 -2.64 6.57 10.43
CA LEU A 182 -3.21 5.23 10.38
C LEU A 182 -2.63 4.44 9.21
N SER A 183 -2.48 5.06 8.03
CA SER A 183 -1.87 4.40 6.88
C SER A 183 -0.47 3.87 7.20
N LYS A 184 0.35 4.65 7.92
CA LYS A 184 1.71 4.27 8.34
C LYS A 184 1.71 3.09 9.28
N PHE A 185 0.80 3.07 10.24
CA PHE A 185 0.66 1.96 11.16
C PHE A 185 0.22 0.67 10.47
N LEU A 186 -0.64 0.78 9.45
CA LEU A 186 -1.09 -0.38 8.67
C LEU A 186 0.01 -0.95 7.75
N LEU A 187 1.03 -0.17 7.35
CA LEU A 187 2.07 -0.62 6.41
C LEU A 187 2.80 -1.89 6.89
N ARG A 188 2.97 -2.06 8.20
CA ARG A 188 3.62 -3.25 8.77
C ARG A 188 2.87 -4.55 8.45
N GLU A 189 1.55 -4.49 8.32
CA GLU A 189 0.71 -5.68 8.07
C GLU A 189 0.42 -5.88 6.56
N MET A 190 0.73 -4.89 5.72
CA MET A 190 0.45 -4.95 4.27
C MET A 190 1.54 -5.71 3.51
N LYS A 191 1.12 -6.66 2.65
CA LYS A 191 2.01 -7.38 1.73
C LYS A 191 2.36 -6.54 0.50
N LEU A 192 1.42 -5.78 -0.04
CA LEU A 192 1.65 -4.85 -1.14
C LEU A 192 1.51 -3.39 -0.67
N ILE A 193 2.54 -2.59 -0.86
CA ILE A 193 2.53 -1.16 -0.56
C ILE A 193 2.66 -0.40 -1.88
N ILE A 194 1.65 0.40 -2.24
CA ILE A 194 1.63 1.14 -3.50
C ILE A 194 1.84 2.62 -3.19
N CYS A 195 2.88 3.21 -3.77
CA CYS A 195 3.26 4.57 -3.46
C CYS A 195 3.98 5.25 -4.63
N ASN A 196 4.17 6.56 -4.54
CA ASN A 196 4.87 7.30 -5.58
C ASN A 196 6.39 7.23 -5.39
N TYR A 197 7.15 7.45 -6.47
CA TYR A 197 8.63 7.44 -6.46
C TYR A 197 9.29 8.21 -5.30
N GLN A 198 8.70 9.33 -4.87
CA GLN A 198 9.21 10.16 -3.78
C GLN A 198 9.36 9.40 -2.45
N TRP A 199 8.58 8.34 -2.20
CA TRP A 199 8.68 7.56 -0.97
C TRP A 199 9.99 6.76 -0.85
N ILE A 200 10.61 6.42 -1.98
CA ILE A 200 11.86 5.66 -2.04
C ILE A 200 13.04 6.54 -2.47
N PHE A 201 12.85 7.44 -3.42
CA PHE A 201 13.96 8.20 -4.00
C PHE A 201 14.28 9.49 -3.25
N ASN A 202 13.38 9.99 -2.39
CA ASN A 202 13.69 11.14 -1.52
C ASN A 202 14.28 10.63 -0.18
N PRO A 203 15.55 10.92 0.15
CA PRO A 203 16.19 10.39 1.35
C PRO A 203 15.46 10.73 2.67
N PHE A 204 14.92 11.95 2.78
CA PHE A 204 14.21 12.42 3.98
C PHE A 204 12.88 11.69 4.21
N ILE A 205 12.22 11.29 3.12
CA ILE A 205 10.97 10.53 3.19
C ILE A 205 11.28 9.04 3.37
N ARG A 206 12.27 8.52 2.65
CA ARG A 206 12.64 7.10 2.64
C ARG A 206 12.98 6.58 4.03
N GLN A 207 13.82 7.28 4.80
CA GLN A 207 14.25 6.80 6.12
C GLN A 207 13.04 6.54 7.04
N ASN A 208 12.15 7.53 7.17
CA ASN A 208 10.94 7.38 7.95
C ASN A 208 9.99 6.33 7.36
N PHE A 209 9.89 6.26 6.04
CA PHE A 209 9.02 5.29 5.37
C PHE A 209 9.42 3.85 5.65
N LEU A 210 10.71 3.51 5.52
CA LEU A 210 11.21 2.16 5.76
C LEU A 210 11.00 1.72 7.22
N GLN A 211 11.17 2.62 8.19
CA GLN A 211 10.88 2.33 9.61
C GLN A 211 9.44 1.88 9.88
N PHE A 212 8.45 2.32 9.08
CA PHE A 212 7.06 1.88 9.21
C PHE A 212 6.76 0.54 8.54
N ILE A 213 7.69 0.04 7.72
CA ILE A 213 7.55 -1.17 6.92
C ILE A 213 8.37 -2.31 7.51
N ASP A 214 9.52 -1.98 8.09
CA ASP A 214 10.44 -2.96 8.65
C ASP A 214 9.81 -3.68 9.85
N ASN A 215 9.99 -5.00 9.85
CA ASN A 215 9.45 -5.89 10.87
C ASN A 215 10.42 -6.10 12.04
N GLU A 216 11.60 -5.50 12.00
CA GLU A 216 12.53 -5.50 13.12
C GLU A 216 11.85 -4.78 14.29
N LYS A 217 11.55 -5.56 15.32
CA LYS A 217 10.99 -5.08 16.58
C LYS A 217 11.90 -3.96 17.09
N GLN A 218 11.42 -2.72 17.09
CA GLN A 218 11.78 -1.79 18.17
C GLN A 218 11.08 -2.25 19.43
#